data_AF-A0A7J9WJ09-F1
#
_entry.id   AF-A0A7J9WJ09-F1
#
_cell.length_a   1.000
_cell.length_b   1.000
_cell.length_c   1.000
_cell.angle_alpha   90.00
_cell.angle_beta   90.00
_cell.angle_gamma   90.00
#
_symmetry.space_group_name_H-M   'P 1'
#
loop_
_entity.id
_entity.type
_entity.pdbx_description
1 polymer ?
#
loop_
_entity_poly.entity_id
_entity_poly.type
_entity_poly.pdbx_seq_one_letter_code
_entity_poly.pdbx_strand_id
1 'polypeptide(L)'
;MTDGQESTVPKVTAEDLVDAASRAARSLAAADDRDWEQPAGDLDWSCRRTLDHIPDALLLYATHLSRQSTVRLPFLRNGNDQATPEELLETLVSAATILAGVARSAGPDVRAFHPAGMADPAGFLAMGCDEVLIHTHDIASGIGIAFEPPAPLCRRILARLFPWAPADADPWKALLWANGRLGLTGHERLAPDWYWHCAPLSEWDGTVKKRHQPPAW
;
A
#
# COMPACT_ATOMS: atom_id res chain seq x y z
N MET A 1 -24.63 21.76 -25.07
CA MET A 1 -24.70 20.50 -24.31
C MET A 1 -23.52 19.66 -24.74
N THR A 2 -22.41 19.77 -24.00
CA THR A 2 -21.25 18.91 -24.14
C THR A 2 -21.29 18.02 -22.92
N ASP A 3 -21.64 16.75 -23.11
CA ASP A 3 -21.61 15.73 -22.06
C ASP A 3 -20.21 15.68 -21.47
N GLY A 4 -20.12 16.02 -20.19
CA GLY A 4 -18.93 15.82 -19.39
C GLY A 4 -18.77 14.32 -19.17
N GLN A 5 -17.92 13.67 -19.98
CA GLN A 5 -17.34 12.40 -19.59
C GLN A 5 -16.42 12.65 -18.39
N GLU A 6 -16.97 12.50 -17.19
CA GLU A 6 -16.16 12.19 -16.01
C GLU A 6 -15.33 10.96 -16.37
N SER A 7 -14.02 11.16 -16.53
CA SER A 7 -13.05 10.09 -16.66
C SER A 7 -13.10 9.30 -15.34
N THR A 8 -13.91 8.24 -15.29
CA THR A 8 -13.92 7.33 -14.15
C THR A 8 -12.64 6.52 -14.21
N VAL A 9 -11.63 6.94 -13.46
CA VAL A 9 -10.43 6.13 -13.25
C VAL A 9 -10.91 4.76 -12.75
N PRO A 10 -10.55 3.64 -13.43
CA PRO A 10 -11.02 2.33 -13.01
C PRO A 10 -10.62 2.05 -11.56
N LYS A 11 -11.45 1.31 -10.82
CA LYS A 11 -11.18 0.99 -9.41
C LYS A 11 -10.02 0.00 -9.29
N VAL A 12 -9.26 0.07 -8.19
CA VAL A 12 -8.32 -0.99 -7.79
C VAL A 12 -9.12 -2.26 -7.51
N THR A 13 -8.68 -3.39 -8.04
CA THR A 13 -9.37 -4.68 -7.89
C THR A 13 -8.64 -5.64 -6.94
N ALA A 14 -9.27 -6.77 -6.64
CA ALA A 14 -8.66 -7.83 -5.86
C ALA A 14 -7.50 -8.50 -6.62
N GLU A 15 -7.62 -8.57 -7.95
CA GLU A 15 -6.60 -9.09 -8.86
C GLU A 15 -5.38 -8.15 -8.91
N ASP A 16 -5.59 -6.83 -8.88
CA ASP A 16 -4.50 -5.85 -8.80
C ASP A 16 -3.58 -6.10 -7.60
N LEU A 17 -4.15 -6.43 -6.44
CA LEU A 17 -3.39 -6.72 -5.22
C LEU A 17 -2.57 -8.02 -5.34
N VAL A 18 -3.19 -9.08 -5.87
CA VAL A 18 -2.50 -10.36 -6.07
C VAL A 18 -1.38 -10.21 -7.11
N ASP A 19 -1.62 -9.48 -8.18
CA ASP A 19 -0.62 -9.22 -9.22
C ASP A 19 0.53 -8.34 -8.70
N ALA A 20 0.23 -7.33 -7.88
CA ALA A 20 1.24 -6.50 -7.23
C ALA A 20 2.13 -7.32 -6.30
N ALA A 21 1.55 -8.16 -5.44
CA ALA A 21 2.29 -9.03 -4.53
C ALA A 21 3.13 -10.07 -5.30
N SER A 22 2.56 -10.70 -6.33
CA SER A 22 3.28 -11.68 -7.15
C SER A 22 4.44 -11.03 -7.92
N ARG A 23 4.28 -9.79 -8.37
CA ARG A 23 5.35 -9.02 -9.01
C ARG A 23 6.45 -8.67 -8.02
N ALA A 24 6.09 -8.15 -6.84
CA ALA A 24 7.03 -7.86 -5.77
C ALA A 24 7.85 -9.11 -5.41
N ALA A 25 7.18 -10.24 -5.18
CA ALA A 25 7.81 -11.52 -4.89
C ALA A 25 8.84 -11.91 -5.96
N ARG A 26 8.44 -11.90 -7.24
CA ARG A 26 9.34 -12.23 -8.36
C ARG A 26 10.51 -11.25 -8.52
N SER A 27 10.29 -9.96 -8.31
CA SER A 27 11.34 -8.94 -8.41
C SER A 27 12.38 -9.11 -7.31
N LEU A 28 11.96 -9.46 -6.10
CA LEU A 28 12.83 -9.59 -4.94
C LEU A 28 13.50 -10.97 -4.83
N ALA A 29 12.89 -12.03 -5.35
CA ALA A 29 13.49 -13.37 -5.40
C ALA A 29 14.80 -13.44 -6.21
N ALA A 30 15.09 -12.43 -7.05
CA ALA A 30 16.36 -12.34 -7.76
C ALA A 30 17.53 -11.87 -6.88
N ALA A 31 17.30 -11.59 -5.59
CA ALA A 31 18.26 -11.02 -4.65
C ALA A 31 18.70 -11.98 -3.53
N ASP A 32 18.66 -13.29 -3.77
CA ASP A 32 19.00 -14.33 -2.77
C ASP A 32 20.45 -14.23 -2.24
N ASP A 33 21.36 -13.64 -3.01
CA ASP A 33 22.78 -13.45 -2.66
C ASP A 33 23.07 -12.13 -1.93
N ARG A 34 22.03 -11.33 -1.65
CA ARG A 34 22.16 -9.98 -1.09
C ARG A 34 22.04 -9.96 0.43
N ASP A 35 22.60 -8.93 1.04
CA ASP A 35 22.42 -8.66 2.45
C ASP A 35 21.01 -8.11 2.71
N TRP A 36 20.17 -8.90 3.37
CA TRP A 36 18.80 -8.52 3.71
C TRP A 36 18.71 -7.76 5.05
N GLU A 37 19.80 -7.68 5.82
CA GLU A 37 19.84 -6.95 7.09
C GLU A 37 20.25 -5.49 6.95
N GLN A 38 20.68 -5.07 5.75
CA GLN A 38 20.92 -3.66 5.46
C GLN A 38 19.61 -2.84 5.42
N PRO A 39 19.68 -1.51 5.67
CA PRO A 39 18.51 -0.63 5.62
C PRO A 39 17.73 -0.68 4.29
N ALA A 40 16.40 -0.61 4.37
CA ALA A 40 15.51 -0.55 3.21
C ALA A 40 15.39 0.91 2.71
N GLY A 41 16.31 1.33 1.84
CA GLY A 41 16.34 2.69 1.31
C GLY A 41 16.56 3.71 2.42
N ASP A 42 15.62 4.64 2.59
CA ASP A 42 15.66 5.68 3.64
C ASP A 42 15.07 5.20 4.99
N LEU A 43 14.61 3.95 5.10
CA LEU A 43 13.99 3.45 6.34
C LEU A 43 15.04 3.00 7.36
N ASP A 44 14.72 3.17 8.65
CA ASP A 44 15.49 2.58 9.76
C ASP A 44 15.36 1.04 9.83
N TRP A 45 14.41 0.47 9.10
CA TRP A 45 14.18 -0.98 9.07
C TRP A 45 15.07 -1.65 8.04
N SER A 46 15.52 -2.86 8.35
CA SER A 46 16.21 -3.68 7.37
C SER A 46 15.28 -4.08 6.22
N CYS A 47 15.86 -4.46 5.07
CA CYS A 47 15.14 -5.00 3.93
C CYS A 47 14.28 -6.20 4.33
N ARG A 48 14.83 -7.11 5.16
CA ARG A 48 14.09 -8.26 5.69
C ARG A 48 12.92 -7.83 6.56
N ARG A 49 13.13 -6.95 7.54
CA ARG A 49 12.07 -6.46 8.43
C ARG A 49 10.96 -5.76 7.64
N THR A 50 11.34 -5.00 6.62
CA THR A 50 10.41 -4.31 5.73
C THR A 50 9.59 -5.31 4.93
N LEU A 51 10.19 -6.40 4.42
CA LEU A 51 9.45 -7.48 3.76
C LEU A 51 8.50 -8.20 4.74
N ASP A 52 8.97 -8.47 5.96
CA ASP A 52 8.19 -9.13 7.02
C ASP A 52 6.96 -8.33 7.46
N HIS A 53 7.05 -6.99 7.39
CA HIS A 53 5.96 -6.08 7.72
C HIS A 53 4.78 -6.14 6.71
N ILE A 54 5.06 -6.29 5.41
CA ILE A 54 4.00 -6.20 4.39
C ILE A 54 2.88 -7.24 4.64
N PRO A 55 3.17 -8.55 4.85
CA PRO A 55 2.13 -9.51 5.21
C PRO A 55 1.39 -9.18 6.50
N ASP A 56 2.04 -8.59 7.52
CA ASP A 56 1.36 -8.19 8.76
C ASP A 56 0.31 -7.12 8.51
N ALA A 57 0.64 -6.10 7.69
CA ALA A 57 -0.30 -5.07 7.28
C ALA A 57 -1.49 -5.68 6.52
N LEU A 58 -1.23 -6.53 5.52
CA LEU A 58 -2.27 -7.16 4.71
C LEU A 58 -3.19 -8.09 5.54
N LEU A 59 -2.64 -8.86 6.48
CA LEU A 59 -3.43 -9.72 7.37
C LEU A 59 -4.23 -8.91 8.40
N LEU A 60 -3.69 -7.80 8.90
CA LEU A 60 -4.44 -6.88 9.75
C LEU A 60 -5.65 -6.31 9.00
N TYR A 61 -5.44 -5.85 7.76
CA TYR A 61 -6.51 -5.33 6.91
C TYR A 61 -7.59 -6.40 6.63
N ALA A 62 -7.17 -7.63 6.33
CA ALA A 62 -8.09 -8.75 6.12
C ALA A 62 -8.92 -9.04 7.38
N THR A 63 -8.30 -8.91 8.56
CA THR A 63 -8.97 -9.10 9.86
C THR A 63 -9.99 -8.02 10.11
N HIS A 64 -9.63 -6.74 9.96
CA HIS A 64 -10.56 -5.63 10.12
C HIS A 64 -11.74 -5.74 9.16
N LEU A 65 -11.47 -6.00 7.88
CA LEU A 65 -12.50 -6.04 6.84
C LEU A 65 -13.43 -7.25 7.00
N SER A 66 -12.90 -8.45 7.27
CA SER A 66 -13.71 -9.66 7.47
C SER A 66 -14.63 -9.57 8.69
N ARG A 67 -14.20 -8.82 9.72
CA ARG A 67 -14.97 -8.56 10.93
C ARG A 67 -15.85 -7.32 10.85
N GLN A 68 -15.73 -6.53 9.78
CA GLN A 68 -16.34 -5.20 9.66
C GLN A 68 -16.10 -4.36 10.91
N SER A 69 -14.91 -4.48 11.49
CA SER A 69 -14.61 -3.94 12.81
C SER A 69 -14.60 -2.42 12.75
N THR A 70 -15.24 -1.77 13.71
CA THR A 70 -15.18 -0.30 13.88
C THR A 70 -14.07 0.15 14.83
N VAL A 71 -13.31 -0.80 15.36
CA VAL A 71 -12.19 -0.56 16.28
C VAL A 71 -10.94 -1.30 15.83
N ARG A 72 -9.78 -0.88 16.35
CA ARG A 72 -8.53 -1.62 16.17
C ARG A 72 -8.66 -3.02 16.78
N LEU A 73 -8.29 -4.04 16.00
CA LEU A 73 -8.21 -5.42 16.44
C LEU A 73 -6.75 -5.78 16.73
N PRO A 74 -6.48 -6.83 17.52
CA PRO A 74 -5.15 -7.39 17.69
C PRO A 74 -4.57 -7.87 16.34
N PHE A 75 -3.25 -7.80 16.21
CA PHE A 75 -2.55 -8.37 15.06
C PHE A 75 -2.63 -9.89 15.06
N LEU A 76 -2.90 -10.51 13.90
CA LEU A 76 -2.84 -11.96 13.74
C LEU A 76 -1.40 -12.49 13.65
N ARG A 77 -0.48 -11.63 13.22
CA ARG A 77 0.93 -11.90 13.01
C ARG A 77 1.73 -10.65 13.38
N ASN A 78 2.91 -10.86 13.94
CA ASN A 78 3.84 -9.79 14.32
C ASN A 78 5.26 -10.23 13.92
N GLY A 79 5.46 -10.30 12.61
CA GLY A 79 6.65 -10.85 11.98
C GLY A 79 6.87 -12.36 12.21
N ASN A 80 7.96 -12.85 11.64
CA ASN A 80 8.53 -14.15 11.92
C ASN A 80 10.06 -14.05 11.84
N ASP A 81 10.71 -13.92 13.01
CA ASP A 81 12.15 -13.73 13.10
C ASP A 81 12.98 -14.94 12.66
N GLN A 82 12.35 -16.10 12.45
CA GLN A 82 12.99 -17.30 11.91
C GLN A 82 12.75 -17.48 10.41
N ALA A 83 11.84 -16.72 9.80
CA ALA A 83 11.54 -16.87 8.37
C ALA A 83 12.69 -16.36 7.51
N THR A 84 13.01 -17.12 6.47
CA THR A 84 13.92 -16.70 5.39
C THR A 84 13.24 -15.66 4.49
N PRO A 85 13.99 -14.84 3.73
CA PRO A 85 13.40 -13.96 2.73
C PRO A 85 12.48 -14.70 1.76
N GLU A 86 12.87 -15.89 1.28
CA GLU A 86 12.05 -16.73 0.39
C GLU A 86 10.69 -17.08 1.02
N GLU A 87 10.69 -17.54 2.28
CA GLU A 87 9.45 -17.85 3.01
C GLU A 87 8.57 -16.60 3.24
N LEU A 88 9.20 -15.44 3.43
CA LEU A 88 8.47 -14.17 3.56
C LEU A 88 7.84 -13.73 2.24
N LEU A 89 8.48 -13.99 1.09
CA LEU A 89 7.89 -13.71 -0.23
C LEU A 89 6.66 -14.59 -0.49
N GLU A 90 6.68 -15.86 -0.09
CA GLU A 90 5.51 -16.75 -0.14
C GLU A 90 4.40 -16.27 0.82
N THR A 91 4.79 -15.80 2.00
CA THR A 91 3.85 -15.24 2.98
C THR A 91 3.19 -13.96 2.44
N LEU A 92 3.94 -13.11 1.73
CA LEU A 92 3.43 -11.91 1.05
C LEU A 92 2.32 -12.26 0.04
N VAL A 93 2.58 -13.21 -0.86
CA VAL A 93 1.58 -13.62 -1.87
C VAL A 93 0.36 -14.24 -1.20
N SER A 94 0.55 -15.03 -0.15
CA SER A 94 -0.52 -15.64 0.63
C SER A 94 -1.41 -14.59 1.32
N ALA A 95 -0.80 -13.62 2.01
CA ALA A 95 -1.52 -12.55 2.70
C ALA A 95 -2.30 -11.66 1.73
N ALA A 96 -1.71 -11.32 0.57
CA ALA A 96 -2.39 -10.59 -0.50
C ALA A 96 -3.60 -11.35 -1.04
N THR A 97 -3.45 -12.67 -1.26
CA THR A 97 -4.54 -13.53 -1.72
C THR A 97 -5.69 -13.61 -0.71
N ILE A 98 -5.37 -13.67 0.59
CA ILE A 98 -6.37 -13.65 1.67
C ILE A 98 -7.13 -12.32 1.68
N LEU A 99 -6.43 -11.18 1.69
CA LEU A 99 -7.09 -9.86 1.67
C LEU A 99 -7.95 -9.68 0.42
N ALA A 100 -7.45 -10.08 -0.74
CA ALA A 100 -8.20 -10.08 -2.00
C ALA A 100 -9.49 -10.92 -1.90
N GLY A 101 -9.42 -12.11 -1.28
CA GLY A 101 -10.58 -12.96 -1.03
C GLY A 101 -11.62 -12.33 -0.10
N VAL A 102 -11.17 -11.72 0.99
CA VAL A 102 -12.03 -11.00 1.94
C VAL A 102 -12.68 -9.79 1.28
N ALA A 103 -11.94 -9.01 0.50
CA ALA A 103 -12.47 -7.85 -0.20
C ALA A 103 -13.52 -8.23 -1.24
N ARG A 104 -13.34 -9.35 -1.96
CA ARG A 104 -14.34 -9.87 -2.91
C ARG A 104 -15.64 -10.32 -2.25
N SER A 105 -15.58 -10.85 -1.03
CA SER A 105 -16.77 -11.31 -0.31
C SER A 105 -17.49 -10.20 0.44
N ALA A 106 -16.85 -9.05 0.65
CA ALA A 106 -17.44 -7.90 1.30
C ALA A 106 -18.47 -7.19 0.40
N GLY A 107 -19.62 -6.82 0.97
CA GLY A 107 -20.61 -6.00 0.28
C GLY A 107 -20.13 -4.56 0.04
N PRO A 108 -20.73 -3.82 -0.92
CA PRO A 108 -20.31 -2.46 -1.28
C PRO A 108 -20.48 -1.44 -0.15
N ASP A 109 -21.40 -1.69 0.78
CA ASP A 109 -21.69 -0.81 1.92
C ASP A 109 -20.82 -1.11 3.15
N VAL A 110 -19.98 -2.14 3.10
CA VAL A 110 -19.10 -2.51 4.21
C VAL A 110 -18.09 -1.39 4.46
N ARG A 111 -17.88 -1.09 5.75
CA ARG A 111 -16.79 -0.23 6.23
C ARG A 111 -16.07 -0.94 7.38
N ALA A 112 -14.76 -0.78 7.46
CA ALA A 112 -13.98 -1.23 8.60
C ALA A 112 -12.88 -0.24 8.97
N PHE A 113 -12.45 -0.33 10.22
CA PHE A 113 -11.48 0.55 10.84
C PHE A 113 -10.09 0.39 10.23
N HIS A 114 -9.49 1.54 9.92
CA HIS A 114 -8.05 1.73 9.72
C HIS A 114 -7.62 2.97 10.53
N PRO A 115 -6.37 3.10 10.98
CA PRO A 115 -5.91 4.32 11.67
C PRO A 115 -6.11 5.63 10.87
N ALA A 116 -6.18 5.54 9.54
CA ALA A 116 -6.48 6.66 8.65
C ALA A 116 -7.99 6.97 8.49
N GLY A 117 -8.89 6.13 9.04
CA GLY A 117 -10.35 6.30 8.94
C GLY A 117 -11.10 4.99 8.66
N MET A 118 -12.41 5.08 8.46
CA MET A 118 -13.25 3.94 8.07
C MET A 118 -13.12 3.69 6.57
N ALA A 119 -12.47 2.60 6.19
CA ALA A 119 -12.24 2.24 4.79
C ALA A 119 -13.30 1.27 4.26
N ASP A 120 -13.60 1.36 2.97
CA ASP A 120 -14.40 0.39 2.22
C ASP A 120 -13.49 -0.71 1.62
N PRO A 121 -14.04 -1.79 1.02
CA PRO A 121 -13.22 -2.85 0.42
C PRO A 121 -12.21 -2.33 -0.62
N ALA A 122 -12.62 -1.36 -1.45
CA ALA A 122 -11.74 -0.76 -2.45
C ALA A 122 -10.59 0.05 -1.82
N GLY A 123 -10.83 0.68 -0.68
CA GLY A 123 -9.82 1.39 0.12
C GLY A 123 -8.78 0.42 0.69
N PHE A 124 -9.22 -0.71 1.26
CA PHE A 124 -8.29 -1.75 1.72
C PHE A 124 -7.47 -2.37 0.60
N LEU A 125 -8.07 -2.62 -0.58
CA LEU A 125 -7.33 -3.10 -1.75
C LEU A 125 -6.29 -2.09 -2.23
N ALA A 126 -6.64 -0.81 -2.28
CA ALA A 126 -5.71 0.23 -2.67
C ALA A 126 -4.58 0.42 -1.64
N MET A 127 -4.88 0.42 -0.33
CA MET A 127 -3.85 0.50 0.71
C MET A 127 -2.94 -0.72 0.66
N GLY A 128 -3.49 -1.93 0.48
CA GLY A 128 -2.69 -3.14 0.31
C GLY A 128 -1.76 -3.08 -0.90
N CYS A 129 -2.24 -2.55 -2.04
CA CYS A 129 -1.36 -2.34 -3.20
C CYS A 129 -0.27 -1.30 -2.89
N ASP A 130 -0.62 -0.19 -2.25
CA ASP A 130 0.33 0.86 -1.87
C ASP A 130 1.43 0.31 -0.95
N GLU A 131 1.06 -0.40 0.13
CA GLU A 131 1.98 -1.08 1.04
C GLU A 131 2.95 -2.00 0.28
N VAL A 132 2.42 -2.86 -0.58
CA VAL A 132 3.24 -3.78 -1.39
C VAL A 132 4.21 -3.01 -2.28
N LEU A 133 3.74 -2.04 -3.05
CA LEU A 133 4.57 -1.36 -4.04
C LEU A 133 5.63 -0.46 -3.39
N ILE A 134 5.26 0.30 -2.36
CA ILE A 134 6.15 1.25 -1.70
C ILE A 134 7.22 0.52 -0.90
N HIS A 135 6.86 -0.51 -0.14
CA HIS A 135 7.86 -1.25 0.61
C HIS A 135 8.73 -2.16 -0.26
N THR A 136 8.21 -2.65 -1.39
CA THR A 136 9.07 -3.29 -2.40
C THR A 136 10.09 -2.29 -2.97
N HIS A 137 9.70 -1.04 -3.21
CA HIS A 137 10.64 0.01 -3.62
C HIS A 137 11.69 0.31 -2.55
N ASP A 138 11.28 0.42 -1.29
CA ASP A 138 12.19 0.66 -0.17
C ASP A 138 13.24 -0.47 -0.09
N ILE A 139 12.80 -1.74 -0.18
CA ILE A 139 13.67 -2.93 -0.21
C ILE A 139 14.58 -2.92 -1.44
N ALA A 140 14.01 -2.72 -2.64
CA ALA A 140 14.77 -2.72 -3.90
C ALA A 140 15.86 -1.64 -3.89
N SER A 141 15.57 -0.47 -3.33
CA SER A 141 16.52 0.62 -3.15
C SER A 141 17.65 0.25 -2.19
N GLY A 142 17.32 -0.35 -1.04
CA GLY A 142 18.31 -0.82 -0.06
C GLY A 142 19.24 -1.90 -0.63
N ILE A 143 18.67 -2.84 -1.39
CA ILE A 143 19.41 -3.97 -2.00
C ILE A 143 20.15 -3.57 -3.29
N GLY A 144 19.80 -2.42 -3.89
CA GLY A 144 20.44 -1.91 -5.10
C GLY A 144 19.94 -2.59 -6.38
N ILE A 145 18.66 -2.97 -6.44
CA ILE A 145 18.00 -3.50 -7.64
C ILE A 145 16.94 -2.52 -8.15
N ALA A 146 16.63 -2.62 -9.45
CA ALA A 146 15.57 -1.81 -10.04
C ALA A 146 14.18 -2.41 -9.75
N PHE A 147 13.22 -1.56 -9.42
CA PHE A 147 11.82 -1.94 -9.29
C PHE A 147 10.93 -0.83 -9.87
N GLU A 148 10.01 -1.23 -10.75
CA GLU A 148 9.00 -0.32 -11.30
C GLU A 148 7.65 -1.05 -11.43
N PRO A 149 6.58 -0.52 -10.80
CA PRO A 149 5.25 -1.07 -10.93
C PRO A 149 4.53 -0.61 -12.21
N PRO A 150 3.44 -1.28 -12.62
CA PRO A 150 2.64 -0.83 -13.77
C PRO A 150 2.03 0.56 -13.52
N ALA A 151 2.40 1.54 -14.34
CA ALA A 151 1.86 2.91 -14.26
C ALA A 151 0.32 3.00 -14.20
N PRO A 152 -0.48 2.15 -14.90
CA PRO A 152 -1.93 2.15 -14.74
C PRO A 152 -2.39 1.83 -13.31
N LEU A 153 -1.71 0.94 -12.58
CA LEU A 153 -2.04 0.61 -11.20
C LEU A 153 -1.72 1.79 -10.28
N CYS A 154 -0.55 2.43 -10.45
CA CYS A 154 -0.20 3.64 -9.69
C CYS A 154 -1.24 4.75 -9.85
N ARG A 155 -1.74 4.98 -11.08
CA ARG A 155 -2.82 5.96 -11.31
C ARG A 155 -4.10 5.63 -10.53
N ARG A 156 -4.49 4.35 -10.48
CA ARG A 156 -5.67 3.92 -9.70
C ARG A 156 -5.49 4.10 -8.20
N ILE A 157 -4.30 3.77 -7.68
CA ILE A 157 -3.97 3.95 -6.26
C ILE A 157 -3.97 5.44 -5.90
N LEU A 158 -3.31 6.28 -6.71
CA LEU A 158 -3.31 7.74 -6.54
C LEU A 158 -4.74 8.31 -6.51
N ALA A 159 -5.55 7.99 -7.51
CA ALA A 159 -6.93 8.46 -7.59
C ALA A 159 -7.78 7.99 -6.39
N ARG A 160 -7.45 6.84 -5.79
CA ARG A 160 -8.20 6.26 -4.69
C ARG A 160 -7.78 6.77 -3.31
N LEU A 161 -6.48 6.91 -3.05
CA LEU A 161 -5.93 7.17 -1.71
C LEU A 161 -5.35 8.58 -1.55
N PHE A 162 -4.91 9.18 -2.65
CA PHE A 162 -4.19 10.45 -2.66
C PHE A 162 -4.84 11.43 -3.65
N PRO A 163 -6.14 11.75 -3.51
CA PRO A 163 -6.84 12.62 -4.45
C PRO A 163 -6.28 14.06 -4.53
N TRP A 164 -5.38 14.43 -3.60
CA TRP A 164 -4.62 15.68 -3.62
C TRP A 164 -3.26 15.60 -4.34
N ALA A 165 -2.87 14.44 -4.85
CA ALA A 165 -1.58 14.29 -5.52
C ALA A 165 -1.56 15.02 -6.88
N PRO A 166 -0.40 15.58 -7.30
CA PRO A 166 -0.27 16.24 -8.60
C PRO A 166 -0.62 15.28 -9.75
N ALA A 167 -1.59 15.67 -10.59
CA ALA A 167 -2.13 14.82 -11.65
C ALA A 167 -1.26 14.77 -12.92
N ASP A 168 -0.34 15.72 -13.08
CA ASP A 168 0.56 15.89 -14.23
C ASP A 168 1.92 15.18 -14.06
N ALA A 169 2.21 14.68 -12.87
CA ALA A 169 3.42 13.92 -12.60
C ALA A 169 3.37 12.49 -13.17
N ASP A 170 4.54 11.91 -13.41
CA ASP A 170 4.66 10.48 -13.68
C ASP A 170 4.00 9.68 -12.53
N PRO A 171 3.09 8.72 -12.80
CA PRO A 171 2.30 8.08 -11.75
C PRO A 171 3.12 7.35 -10.70
N TRP A 172 4.26 6.76 -11.07
CA TRP A 172 5.08 6.07 -10.10
C TRP A 172 5.83 7.07 -9.21
N LYS A 173 6.42 8.11 -9.81
CA LYS A 173 7.04 9.21 -9.05
C LYS A 173 6.04 9.93 -8.16
N ALA A 174 4.81 10.15 -8.64
CA ALA A 174 3.77 10.80 -7.84
C ALA A 174 3.34 9.92 -6.66
N LEU A 175 3.31 8.59 -6.82
CA LEU A 175 3.01 7.66 -5.74
C LEU A 175 4.13 7.61 -4.69
N LEU A 176 5.40 7.64 -5.13
CA LEU A 176 6.56 7.77 -4.24
C LEU A 176 6.56 9.11 -3.49
N TRP A 177 6.21 10.21 -4.16
CA TRP A 177 6.04 11.52 -3.52
C TRP A 177 4.91 11.53 -2.49
N ALA A 178 3.75 10.96 -2.84
CA ALA A 178 2.58 10.87 -1.96
C ALA A 178 2.88 10.05 -0.70
N ASN A 179 3.81 9.10 -0.82
CA ASN A 179 4.35 8.32 0.29
C ASN A 179 5.58 8.94 0.97
N GLY A 180 5.98 10.16 0.61
CA GLY A 180 7.11 10.85 1.22
C GLY A 180 8.46 10.18 0.97
N ARG A 181 8.68 9.53 -0.17
CA ARG A 181 9.98 8.94 -0.57
C ARG A 181 10.83 9.89 -1.42
N LEU A 182 10.23 10.84 -2.13
CA LEU A 182 10.95 11.80 -2.99
C LEU A 182 10.23 13.14 -3.08
N GLY A 183 10.92 14.16 -3.61
CA GLY A 183 10.32 15.42 -4.08
C GLY A 183 10.02 15.38 -5.58
N LEU A 184 9.05 16.17 -6.04
CA LEU A 184 8.74 16.36 -7.46
C LEU A 184 9.17 17.76 -7.91
N THR A 185 9.22 17.98 -9.23
CA THR A 185 9.41 19.33 -9.75
C THR A 185 8.24 20.21 -9.31
N GLY A 186 8.52 21.29 -8.58
CA GLY A 186 7.49 22.18 -8.03
C GLY A 186 6.82 21.71 -6.73
N HIS A 187 7.18 20.53 -6.21
CA HIS A 187 6.64 20.01 -4.94
C HIS A 187 7.76 19.42 -4.07
N GLU A 188 8.00 20.01 -2.91
CA GLU A 188 8.91 19.45 -1.91
C GLU A 188 8.46 18.05 -1.48
N ARG A 189 9.41 17.24 -0.98
CA ARG A 189 9.11 15.93 -0.39
C ARG A 189 8.08 16.10 0.71
N LEU A 190 7.04 15.27 0.69
CA LEU A 190 5.93 15.40 1.63
C LEU A 190 6.43 15.20 3.08
N ALA A 191 6.06 16.13 3.97
CA ALA A 191 6.38 16.05 5.40
C ALA A 191 5.77 14.78 6.01
N PRO A 192 6.35 14.18 7.05
CA PRO A 192 5.90 12.88 7.51
C PRO A 192 4.50 12.90 8.14
N ASP A 193 3.83 14.02 8.34
CA ASP A 193 2.57 14.12 9.08
C ASP A 193 1.30 13.81 8.25
N TRP A 194 1.38 13.11 7.11
CA TRP A 194 0.23 12.76 6.27
C TRP A 194 -0.39 11.39 6.62
N TYR A 195 -1.62 11.16 6.12
CA TYR A 195 -2.31 9.86 6.05
C TYR A 195 -2.96 9.65 4.68
N TRP A 196 -3.29 8.41 4.32
CA TRP A 196 -4.16 8.11 3.19
C TRP A 196 -5.58 8.66 3.40
N HIS A 197 -6.29 8.96 2.31
CA HIS A 197 -7.75 9.02 2.32
C HIS A 197 -8.33 7.62 2.05
N CYS A 198 -8.47 6.83 3.11
CA CYS A 198 -8.93 5.44 2.98
C CYS A 198 -10.46 5.30 2.88
N ALA A 199 -11.23 6.29 3.34
CA ALA A 199 -12.69 6.35 3.17
C ALA A 199 -13.07 6.45 1.68
N PRO A 200 -14.32 6.16 1.28
CA PRO A 200 -14.79 6.37 -0.09
C PRO A 200 -14.45 7.77 -0.61
N LEU A 201 -14.16 7.89 -1.90
CA LEU A 201 -13.72 9.16 -2.48
C LEU A 201 -14.79 10.27 -2.37
N SER A 202 -16.07 9.90 -2.38
CA SER A 202 -17.19 10.82 -2.15
C SER A 202 -17.20 11.46 -0.76
N GLU A 203 -16.43 10.92 0.19
CA GLU A 203 -16.30 11.43 1.56
C GLU A 203 -15.03 12.28 1.74
N TRP A 204 -14.29 12.58 0.66
CA TRP A 204 -13.13 13.45 0.72
C TRP A 204 -13.55 14.92 0.86
N ASP A 205 -12.96 15.62 1.82
CA ASP A 205 -13.28 17.01 2.16
C ASP A 205 -12.43 18.05 1.38
N GLY A 206 -11.62 17.59 0.42
CA GLY A 206 -10.73 18.43 -0.36
C GLY A 206 -9.40 18.76 0.31
N THR A 207 -9.12 18.20 1.50
CA THR A 207 -7.88 18.48 2.24
C THR A 207 -6.95 17.26 2.33
N VAL A 208 -5.65 17.52 2.45
CA VAL A 208 -4.66 16.46 2.72
C VAL A 208 -4.94 15.88 4.10
N LYS A 209 -5.12 14.56 4.20
CA LYS A 209 -5.29 13.91 5.50
C LYS A 209 -3.98 13.96 6.27
N LYS A 210 -4.07 14.33 7.55
CA LYS A 210 -2.93 14.50 8.44
C LYS A 210 -3.02 13.54 9.62
N ARG A 211 -1.88 13.02 10.08
CA ARG A 211 -1.76 12.23 11.31
C ARG A 211 -1.47 13.14 12.49
N HIS A 212 -2.31 13.06 13.52
CA HIS A 212 -2.11 13.78 14.78
C HIS A 212 -1.30 12.99 15.81
N GLN A 213 -1.10 11.69 15.58
CA GLN A 213 -0.26 10.80 16.37
C GLN A 213 0.47 9.83 15.44
N PRO A 214 1.71 9.42 15.78
CA PRO A 214 2.38 8.36 15.05
C PRO A 214 1.57 7.06 15.18
N PRO A 215 1.41 6.29 14.09
CA PRO A 215 0.69 5.03 14.14
C PRO A 215 1.39 4.06 15.12
N ALA A 216 0.61 3.51 16.05
CA ALA A 216 1.03 2.39 16.87
C ALA A 216 1.02 1.15 15.98
N TRP A 217 2.18 0.82 15.41
CA TRP A 217 2.42 -0.49 14.79
C TRP A 217 2.91 -1.42 15.88
#